data_AF-A0A9D6VW01-F1
#
_entry.id   AF-A0A9D6VW01-F1
#
_cell.length_a   1.000
_cell.length_b   1.000
_cell.length_c   1.000
_cell.angle_alpha   90.00
_cell.angle_beta   90.00
_cell.angle_gamma   90.00
#
_symmetry.space_group_name_H-M   'P 1'
#
loop_
_entity.id
_entity.type
_entity.pdbx_description
1 polymer ?
#
loop_
_entity_poly.entity_id
_entity_poly.type
_entity_poly.pdbx_seq_one_letter_code
_entity_poly.pdbx_strand_id
1 'polypeptide(L)'
;MTQRKTYSQALLRAVRQMGHEDWYFQTDRFREDDIWLASYPRSGSHFARFILVSARHFLRYGGFPADLSGMKTIPDVHGGRLEFAEAAPRIIKTHFPFDPRYKRVIHLIRDPRDVIVSYFHYSQGLPHLFLEPVSGELSLAEFADLFLHGKVWPCGIRRHTSTYIEQSANIEYTRIRYEDLLTEPRQEYPRLLKAADIYLPDDVLEALIAHTSFDNMRRLHTPESARAGLVESNPVHILRRGISGQHAQLLHDQVREHLDARLADYLATLHY
;
A
#
# COMPACT_ATOMS: atom_id res chain seq x y z
N MET A 1 18.20 -30.91 -2.32
CA MET A 1 18.80 -29.94 -3.26
C MET A 1 17.68 -29.06 -3.80
N THR A 2 17.46 -27.91 -3.17
CA THR A 2 16.37 -26.99 -3.51
C THR A 2 16.81 -26.15 -4.71
N GLN A 3 16.12 -26.27 -5.85
CA GLN A 3 16.37 -25.44 -7.02
C GLN A 3 16.15 -23.97 -6.67
N ARG A 4 17.23 -23.19 -6.57
CA ARG A 4 17.17 -21.73 -6.49
C ARG A 4 16.64 -21.21 -7.83
N LYS A 5 15.42 -20.65 -7.83
CA LYS A 5 14.85 -19.96 -9.00
C LYS A 5 15.77 -18.81 -9.41
N THR A 6 16.04 -18.70 -10.71
CA THR A 6 16.92 -17.68 -11.29
C THR A 6 16.12 -16.41 -11.57
N TYR A 7 16.41 -15.33 -10.83
CA TYR A 7 15.80 -14.02 -11.03
C TYR A 7 16.55 -13.21 -12.10
N SER A 8 15.89 -12.24 -12.74
CA SER A 8 16.52 -11.40 -13.75
C SER A 8 17.60 -10.49 -13.15
N GLN A 9 18.69 -10.27 -13.89
CA GLN A 9 19.83 -9.44 -13.45
C GLN A 9 19.43 -8.00 -13.09
N ALA A 10 18.40 -7.45 -13.75
CA ALA A 10 17.86 -6.13 -13.46
C ALA A 10 17.14 -6.09 -12.09
N LEU A 11 16.34 -7.12 -11.77
CA LEU A 11 15.66 -7.24 -10.48
C LEU A 11 16.67 -7.42 -9.35
N LEU A 12 17.68 -8.28 -9.56
CA LEU A 12 18.76 -8.49 -8.60
C LEU A 12 19.49 -7.18 -8.33
N ARG A 13 19.92 -6.44 -9.36
CA ARG A 13 20.59 -5.13 -9.20
C ARG A 13 19.74 -4.10 -8.45
N ALA A 14 18.46 -4.02 -8.75
CA ALA A 14 17.55 -3.10 -8.06
C ALA A 14 17.43 -3.46 -6.57
N VAL A 15 17.27 -4.76 -6.25
CA VAL A 15 17.25 -5.26 -4.87
C VAL A 15 18.57 -5.02 -4.14
N ARG A 16 19.71 -5.18 -4.83
CA ARG A 16 21.05 -4.86 -4.30
C ARG A 16 21.21 -3.37 -3.99
N GLN A 17 20.82 -2.50 -4.91
CA GLN A 17 20.93 -1.04 -4.74
C GLN A 17 20.06 -0.50 -3.60
N MET A 18 18.92 -1.15 -3.31
CA MET A 18 18.06 -0.78 -2.19
C MET A 18 18.50 -1.40 -0.84
N GLY A 19 19.60 -2.18 -0.79
CA GLY A 19 20.03 -2.86 0.42
C GLY A 19 19.09 -3.97 0.91
N HIS A 20 18.20 -4.46 0.04
CA HIS A 20 17.19 -5.48 0.36
C HIS A 20 17.63 -6.90 -0.06
N GLU A 21 18.94 -7.12 -0.24
CA GLU A 21 19.50 -8.42 -0.68
C GLU A 21 19.05 -9.58 0.18
N ASP A 22 18.80 -9.41 1.48
CA ASP A 22 18.44 -10.53 2.36
C ASP A 22 16.95 -10.90 2.31
N TRP A 23 16.07 -9.95 1.95
CA TRP A 23 14.62 -10.11 2.11
C TRP A 23 13.99 -11.00 1.03
N TYR A 24 14.38 -10.84 -0.24
CA TYR A 24 13.88 -11.68 -1.35
C TYR A 24 14.17 -13.17 -1.11
N PHE A 25 15.14 -13.49 -0.24
CA PHE A 25 15.57 -14.85 0.09
C PHE A 25 15.07 -15.35 1.46
N GLN A 26 14.24 -14.60 2.21
CA GLN A 26 13.58 -15.12 3.42
C GLN A 26 12.37 -16.00 3.09
N THR A 27 12.55 -16.93 2.14
CA THR A 27 11.47 -17.70 1.53
C THR A 27 10.76 -18.64 2.49
N ASP A 28 11.45 -19.05 3.54
CA ASP A 28 11.00 -20.10 4.46
C ASP A 28 10.05 -19.57 5.53
N ARG A 29 9.77 -18.25 5.53
CA ARG A 29 8.88 -17.58 6.51
C ARG A 29 7.46 -17.35 6.02
N PHE A 30 7.20 -17.53 4.71
CA PHE A 30 5.86 -17.38 4.15
C PHE A 30 5.07 -18.65 4.36
N ARG A 31 3.80 -18.50 4.73
CA ARG A 31 2.86 -19.60 4.92
C ARG A 31 1.84 -19.60 3.79
N GLU A 32 1.26 -20.77 3.52
CA GLU A 32 0.24 -20.91 2.48
C GLU A 32 -1.05 -20.14 2.80
N ASP A 33 -1.33 -19.93 4.08
CA ASP A 33 -2.51 -19.21 4.61
C ASP A 33 -2.24 -17.71 4.85
N ASP A 34 -1.09 -17.17 4.42
CA ASP A 34 -0.81 -15.74 4.50
C ASP A 34 -1.70 -14.94 3.54
N ILE A 35 -2.29 -13.85 4.05
CA ILE A 35 -3.06 -12.87 3.28
C ILE A 35 -2.17 -11.69 2.96
N TRP A 36 -1.97 -11.43 1.68
CA TRP A 36 -1.10 -10.36 1.22
C TRP A 36 -1.90 -9.09 0.94
N LEU A 37 -1.70 -8.08 1.77
CA LEU A 37 -2.20 -6.72 1.53
C LEU A 37 -1.22 -5.99 0.60
N ALA A 38 -1.44 -6.15 -0.70
CA ALA A 38 -0.60 -5.61 -1.75
C ALA A 38 -1.10 -4.24 -2.21
N SER A 39 -0.19 -3.29 -2.39
CA SER A 39 -0.53 -2.01 -3.02
C SER A 39 0.72 -1.40 -3.66
N TYR A 40 0.58 -0.59 -4.70
CA TYR A 40 1.65 0.34 -5.04
C TYR A 40 1.82 1.34 -3.88
N PRO A 41 3.02 1.88 -3.58
CA PRO A 41 3.17 2.89 -2.54
C PRO A 41 2.18 4.04 -2.76
N ARG A 42 1.69 4.63 -1.68
CA ARG A 42 0.72 5.74 -1.70
C ARG A 42 -0.70 5.38 -2.18
N SER A 43 -1.01 4.10 -2.36
CA SER A 43 -2.34 3.61 -2.76
C SER A 43 -3.25 3.22 -1.57
N GLY A 44 -3.04 3.82 -0.39
CA GLY A 44 -3.93 3.62 0.75
C GLY A 44 -3.63 2.44 1.70
N SER A 45 -2.47 1.79 1.58
CA SER A 45 -2.10 0.66 2.46
C SER A 45 -2.20 0.95 3.95
N HIS A 46 -1.81 2.16 4.38
CA HIS A 46 -1.89 2.56 5.78
C HIS A 46 -3.34 2.63 6.28
N PHE A 47 -4.25 3.17 5.45
CA PHE A 47 -5.67 3.28 5.76
C PHE A 47 -6.32 1.89 5.87
N ALA A 48 -6.10 1.03 4.88
CA ALA A 48 -6.61 -0.34 4.91
C ALA A 48 -6.07 -1.14 6.11
N ARG A 49 -4.78 -0.99 6.45
CA ARG A 49 -4.21 -1.60 7.66
C ARG A 49 -4.92 -1.11 8.92
N PHE A 50 -5.18 0.19 9.03
CA PHE A 50 -5.86 0.74 10.19
C PHE A 50 -7.28 0.19 10.35
N ILE A 51 -8.02 0.01 9.24
CA ILE A 51 -9.34 -0.65 9.24
C ILE A 51 -9.24 -2.09 9.75
N LEU A 52 -8.33 -2.88 9.16
CA LEU A 52 -8.15 -4.30 9.51
C LEU A 52 -7.71 -4.50 10.97
N VAL A 53 -6.76 -3.69 11.44
CA VAL A 53 -6.27 -3.72 12.83
C VAL A 53 -7.37 -3.33 13.80
N SER A 54 -8.14 -2.28 13.50
CA SER A 54 -9.23 -1.83 14.37
C SER A 54 -10.33 -2.88 14.48
N ALA A 55 -10.67 -3.55 13.37
CA ALA A 55 -11.62 -4.65 13.36
C ALA A 55 -11.14 -5.84 14.21
N ARG A 56 -9.88 -6.26 14.05
CA ARG A 56 -9.28 -7.33 14.87
C ARG A 56 -9.23 -6.97 16.36
N HIS A 57 -8.85 -5.73 16.67
CA HIS A 57 -8.82 -5.24 18.04
C HIS A 57 -10.22 -5.29 18.66
N PHE A 58 -11.27 -4.89 17.92
CA PHE A 58 -12.64 -5.01 18.40
C PHE A 58 -13.02 -6.46 18.71
N LEU A 59 -12.77 -7.40 17.78
CA LEU A 59 -13.08 -8.81 18.00
C LEU A 59 -12.36 -9.41 19.21
N ARG A 60 -11.17 -8.90 19.53
CA ARG A 60 -10.35 -9.41 20.63
C ARG A 60 -10.66 -8.77 21.99
N TYR A 61 -11.02 -7.48 22.00
CA TYR A 61 -11.09 -6.67 23.22
C TYR A 61 -12.42 -5.96 23.44
N GLY A 62 -13.37 -6.05 22.50
CA GLY A 62 -14.69 -5.41 22.61
C GLY A 62 -14.70 -3.89 22.40
N GLY A 63 -13.62 -3.31 21.85
CA GLY A 63 -13.51 -1.89 21.57
C GLY A 63 -12.45 -1.58 20.52
N PHE A 64 -12.38 -0.33 20.06
CA PHE A 64 -11.38 0.11 19.09
C PHE A 64 -10.09 0.63 19.76
N PRO A 65 -8.93 0.54 19.09
CA PRO A 65 -7.67 0.94 19.68
C PRO A 65 -7.62 2.44 19.94
N ALA A 66 -7.04 2.85 21.07
CA ALA A 66 -6.87 4.26 21.44
C ALA A 66 -5.62 4.90 20.80
N ASP A 67 -4.79 4.11 20.13
CA ASP A 67 -3.56 4.51 19.46
C ASP A 67 -3.30 3.63 18.21
N LEU A 68 -2.12 3.76 17.61
CA LEU A 68 -1.73 3.02 16.40
C LEU A 68 -0.80 1.84 16.70
N SER A 69 -0.71 1.39 17.95
CA SER A 69 0.16 0.28 18.36
C SER A 69 -0.10 -1.00 17.57
N GLY A 70 -1.37 -1.28 17.29
CA GLY A 70 -1.82 -2.41 16.49
C GLY A 70 -1.32 -2.40 15.05
N MET A 71 -0.83 -1.28 14.51
CA MET A 71 -0.31 -1.25 13.13
C MET A 71 0.86 -2.22 12.93
N LYS A 72 1.61 -2.56 13.99
CA LYS A 72 2.69 -3.57 13.95
C LYS A 72 2.19 -4.99 13.70
N THR A 73 0.91 -5.29 13.96
CA THR A 73 0.35 -6.64 13.81
C THR A 73 0.07 -7.04 12.36
N ILE A 74 0.04 -6.07 11.46
CA ILE A 74 0.07 -6.27 10.00
C ILE A 74 1.44 -5.76 9.51
N PRO A 75 2.51 -6.55 9.61
CA PRO A 75 3.85 -6.08 9.32
C PRO A 75 4.05 -5.78 7.83
N ASP A 76 4.99 -4.88 7.57
CA ASP A 76 5.49 -4.64 6.23
C ASP A 76 6.57 -5.68 5.90
N VAL A 77 6.40 -6.39 4.78
CA VAL A 77 7.35 -7.42 4.37
C VAL A 77 8.76 -6.83 4.16
N HIS A 78 8.85 -5.57 3.72
CA HIS A 78 10.12 -4.84 3.52
C HIS A 78 10.94 -4.67 4.79
N GLY A 79 10.26 -4.62 5.95
CA GLY A 79 10.89 -4.40 7.25
C GLY A 79 11.47 -5.67 7.87
N GLY A 80 11.22 -6.86 7.31
CA GLY A 80 11.74 -8.14 7.80
C GLY A 80 11.14 -8.63 9.13
N ARG A 81 10.15 -7.93 9.68
CA ARG A 81 9.60 -8.18 11.02
C ARG A 81 8.30 -8.99 11.02
N LEU A 82 8.26 -10.08 10.27
CA LEU A 82 7.07 -10.93 10.11
C LEU A 82 6.66 -11.65 11.41
N GLU A 83 7.53 -11.67 12.42
CA GLU A 83 7.26 -12.21 13.75
C GLU A 83 6.19 -11.43 14.52
N PHE A 84 5.92 -10.17 14.17
CA PHE A 84 4.83 -9.39 14.79
C PHE A 84 3.47 -9.65 14.16
N ALA A 85 3.40 -10.40 13.05
CA ALA A 85 2.13 -10.73 12.44
C ALA A 85 1.26 -11.52 13.41
N GLU A 86 0.06 -11.00 13.69
CA GLU A 86 -0.91 -11.70 14.55
C GLU A 86 -1.28 -13.07 13.98
N ALA A 87 -1.61 -14.01 14.88
CA ALA A 87 -1.91 -15.39 14.52
C ALA A 87 -3.07 -15.54 13.50
N ALA A 88 -3.08 -16.69 12.84
CA ALA A 88 -3.64 -16.94 11.52
C ALA A 88 -5.13 -16.53 11.28
N PRO A 89 -5.47 -16.16 10.02
CA PRO A 89 -4.54 -15.96 8.92
C PRO A 89 -3.73 -14.67 9.13
N ARG A 90 -2.42 -14.72 8.88
CA ARG A 90 -1.56 -13.54 9.02
C ARG A 90 -1.85 -12.60 7.87
N ILE A 91 -1.97 -11.31 8.15
CA ILE A 91 -2.02 -10.30 7.09
C ILE A 91 -0.64 -9.66 6.99
N ILE A 92 -0.07 -9.65 5.80
CA ILE A 92 1.27 -9.11 5.53
C ILE A 92 1.15 -8.06 4.43
N LYS A 93 1.65 -6.85 4.72
CA LYS A 93 1.64 -5.76 3.75
C LYS A 93 2.85 -5.86 2.83
N THR A 94 2.66 -5.57 1.54
CA THR A 94 3.76 -5.49 0.55
C THR A 94 3.54 -4.37 -0.47
N HIS A 95 4.65 -3.86 -1.01
CA HIS A 95 4.64 -2.99 -2.19
C HIS A 95 5.34 -3.64 -3.39
N PHE A 96 5.87 -4.85 -3.26
CA PHE A 96 6.52 -5.50 -4.38
C PHE A 96 5.51 -5.99 -5.41
N PRO A 97 5.94 -6.18 -6.67
CA PRO A 97 5.19 -6.95 -7.66
C PRO A 97 4.80 -8.32 -7.13
N PHE A 98 3.83 -8.94 -7.80
CA PHE A 98 3.32 -10.26 -7.41
C PHE A 98 4.43 -11.31 -7.29
N ASP A 99 4.36 -12.11 -6.23
CA ASP A 99 5.18 -13.30 -6.04
C ASP A 99 4.30 -14.55 -6.18
N PRO A 100 4.68 -15.58 -6.97
CA PRO A 100 3.91 -16.82 -7.15
C PRO A 100 3.57 -17.59 -5.87
N ARG A 101 4.23 -17.27 -4.76
CA ARG A 101 3.93 -17.82 -3.43
C ARG A 101 2.69 -17.19 -2.80
N TYR A 102 2.27 -16.01 -3.24
CA TYR A 102 1.08 -15.34 -2.72
C TYR A 102 -0.17 -16.09 -3.21
N LYS A 103 -0.86 -16.76 -2.28
CA LYS A 103 -2.07 -17.56 -2.57
C LYS A 103 -3.37 -16.78 -2.34
N ARG A 104 -3.36 -15.85 -1.38
CA ARG A 104 -4.47 -14.93 -1.08
C ARG A 104 -3.98 -13.49 -1.09
N VAL A 105 -4.60 -12.65 -1.89
CA VAL A 105 -4.18 -11.26 -2.12
C VAL A 105 -5.38 -10.31 -2.01
N ILE A 106 -5.22 -9.29 -1.17
CA ILE A 106 -6.03 -8.08 -1.17
C ILE A 106 -5.19 -7.01 -1.89
N HIS A 107 -5.57 -6.67 -3.11
CA HIS A 107 -4.85 -5.71 -3.95
C HIS A 107 -5.54 -4.35 -3.94
N LEU A 108 -4.90 -3.39 -3.28
CA LEU A 108 -5.31 -2.00 -3.25
C LEU A 108 -4.79 -1.26 -4.48
N ILE A 109 -5.71 -0.65 -5.21
CA ILE A 109 -5.42 0.24 -6.33
C ILE A 109 -5.89 1.66 -6.02
N ARG A 110 -5.29 2.63 -6.68
CA ARG A 110 -5.60 4.05 -6.55
C ARG A 110 -5.39 4.73 -7.91
N ASP A 111 -6.09 5.82 -8.16
CA ASP A 111 -5.84 6.67 -9.32
C ASP A 111 -4.33 7.03 -9.39
N PRO A 112 -3.61 6.63 -10.45
CA PRO A 112 -2.18 6.87 -10.60
C PRO A 112 -1.81 8.35 -10.54
N ARG A 113 -2.69 9.27 -10.93
CA ARG A 113 -2.45 10.72 -10.88
C ARG A 113 -2.39 11.21 -9.44
N ASP A 114 -3.29 10.73 -8.60
CA ASP A 114 -3.25 10.99 -7.16
C ASP A 114 -2.08 10.28 -6.47
N VAL A 115 -1.70 9.09 -6.94
CA VAL A 115 -0.49 8.40 -6.48
C VAL A 115 0.75 9.24 -6.77
N ILE A 116 0.91 9.78 -7.99
CA ILE A 116 2.04 10.63 -8.36
C ILE A 116 2.16 11.82 -7.42
N VAL A 117 1.06 12.57 -7.22
CA VAL A 117 1.06 13.73 -6.31
C VAL A 117 1.40 13.31 -4.89
N SER A 118 0.80 12.23 -4.39
CA SER A 118 1.09 11.77 -3.03
C SER A 118 2.51 11.23 -2.87
N TYR A 119 3.09 10.62 -3.91
CA TYR A 119 4.43 10.07 -3.87
C TYR A 119 5.45 11.18 -3.94
N PHE A 120 5.27 12.15 -4.83
CA PHE A 120 6.12 13.35 -4.91
C PHE A 120 6.37 13.99 -3.55
N HIS A 121 5.31 14.24 -2.78
CA HIS A 121 5.42 14.80 -1.43
C HIS A 121 6.06 13.82 -0.43
N TYR A 122 5.80 12.52 -0.57
CA TYR A 122 6.40 11.51 0.28
C TYR A 122 7.92 11.39 0.06
N SER A 123 8.37 11.46 -1.19
CA SER A 123 9.77 11.23 -1.59
C SER A 123 10.71 12.40 -1.32
N GLN A 124 10.20 13.57 -0.95
CA GLN A 124 11.03 14.72 -0.60
C GLN A 124 11.99 14.37 0.54
N GLY A 125 13.30 14.47 0.28
CA GLY A 125 14.35 14.11 1.25
C GLY A 125 14.61 12.60 1.40
N LEU A 126 14.02 11.74 0.56
CA LEU A 126 14.20 10.28 0.60
C LEU A 126 14.85 9.76 -0.70
N PRO A 127 16.16 10.00 -0.91
CA PRO A 127 16.85 9.68 -2.17
C PRO A 127 16.85 8.18 -2.50
N HIS A 128 16.74 7.31 -1.50
CA HIS A 128 16.71 5.85 -1.69
C HIS A 128 15.43 5.33 -2.38
N LEU A 129 14.40 6.17 -2.54
CA LEU A 129 13.17 5.81 -3.24
C LEU A 129 13.29 5.95 -4.77
N PHE A 130 14.38 6.50 -5.26
CA PHE A 130 14.67 6.63 -6.68
C PHE A 130 15.59 5.50 -7.14
N LEU A 131 15.27 4.90 -8.29
CA LEU A 131 16.02 3.78 -8.87
C LEU A 131 17.22 4.23 -9.69
N GLU A 132 17.42 5.54 -9.78
CA GLU A 132 18.57 6.18 -10.40
C GLU A 132 18.99 7.40 -9.57
N PRO A 133 20.25 7.83 -9.66
CA PRO A 133 20.71 9.00 -8.91
C PRO A 133 19.93 10.25 -9.29
N VAL A 134 19.31 10.88 -8.29
CA VAL A 134 18.65 12.17 -8.41
C VAL A 134 19.45 13.20 -7.62
N SER A 135 19.79 14.33 -8.25
CA SER A 135 20.50 15.45 -7.61
C SER A 135 19.55 16.63 -7.40
N GLY A 136 19.54 17.20 -6.20
CA GLY A 136 18.75 18.39 -5.87
C GLY A 136 17.28 18.10 -5.58
N GLU A 137 16.51 19.17 -5.41
CA GLU A 137 15.06 19.10 -5.22
C GLU A 137 14.38 18.92 -6.59
N LEU A 138 13.52 17.92 -6.70
CA LEU A 138 12.70 17.70 -7.89
C LEU A 138 11.43 18.55 -7.83
N SER A 139 11.02 19.09 -8.97
CA SER A 139 9.66 19.56 -9.20
C SER A 139 8.68 18.39 -9.36
N LEU A 140 7.38 18.66 -9.20
CA LEU A 140 6.34 17.66 -9.41
C LEU A 140 6.32 17.12 -10.85
N ALA A 141 6.65 17.96 -11.83
CA ALA A 141 6.71 17.57 -13.23
C ALA A 141 7.86 16.59 -13.50
N GLU A 142 9.06 16.87 -12.98
CA GLU A 142 10.21 15.97 -13.11
C GLU A 142 9.96 14.64 -12.38
N PHE A 143 9.34 14.69 -11.19
CA PHE A 143 8.93 13.48 -10.50
C PHE A 143 7.91 12.66 -11.30
N ALA A 144 6.92 13.32 -11.91
CA ALA A 144 5.92 12.65 -12.74
C ALA A 144 6.56 11.92 -13.93
N ASP A 145 7.56 12.53 -14.57
CA ASP A 145 8.32 11.90 -15.66
C ASP A 145 9.07 10.64 -15.19
N LEU A 146 9.83 10.75 -14.09
CA LEU A 146 10.51 9.60 -13.47
C LEU A 146 9.52 8.48 -13.11
N PHE A 147 8.36 8.83 -12.57
CA PHE A 147 7.31 7.89 -12.22
C PHE A 147 6.76 7.16 -13.46
N LEU A 148 6.45 7.89 -14.54
CA LEU A 148 5.98 7.32 -15.80
C LEU A 148 7.00 6.37 -16.43
N HIS A 149 8.30 6.69 -16.28
CA HIS A 149 9.40 5.85 -16.73
C HIS A 149 9.74 4.70 -15.78
N GLY A 150 9.00 4.55 -14.68
CA GLY A 150 9.19 3.46 -13.71
C GLY A 150 10.51 3.55 -12.96
N LYS A 151 11.05 4.77 -12.80
CA LYS A 151 12.31 5.07 -12.11
C LYS A 151 12.13 5.36 -10.62
N VAL A 152 10.92 5.15 -10.11
CA VAL A 152 10.57 5.27 -8.70
C VAL A 152 10.36 3.87 -8.13
N TRP A 153 10.80 3.67 -6.88
CA TRP A 153 10.58 2.43 -6.16
C TRP A 153 9.09 2.08 -6.06
N PRO A 154 8.72 0.79 -6.06
CA PRO A 154 9.55 -0.41 -6.24
C PRO A 154 9.76 -0.79 -7.72
N CYS A 155 8.92 -0.27 -8.60
CA CYS A 155 8.97 -0.41 -10.06
C CYS A 155 7.94 0.55 -10.66
N GLY A 156 7.72 0.55 -11.98
CA GLY A 156 6.60 1.30 -12.56
C GLY A 156 5.23 0.78 -12.10
N ILE A 157 4.30 1.68 -11.78
CA ILE A 157 2.96 1.33 -11.26
C ILE A 157 2.20 0.37 -12.19
N ARG A 158 2.33 0.54 -13.51
CA ARG A 158 1.73 -0.35 -14.52
C ARG A 158 2.21 -1.79 -14.35
N ARG A 159 3.53 -1.97 -14.22
CA ARG A 159 4.15 -3.28 -14.01
C ARG A 159 3.72 -3.88 -12.68
N HIS A 160 3.71 -3.09 -11.61
CA HIS A 160 3.23 -3.57 -10.31
C HIS A 160 1.81 -4.14 -10.44
N THR A 161 0.88 -3.32 -10.92
CA THR A 161 -0.54 -3.68 -10.98
C THR A 161 -0.84 -4.80 -11.97
N SER A 162 -0.18 -4.83 -13.14
CA SER A 162 -0.40 -5.89 -14.13
C SER A 162 -0.01 -7.26 -13.59
N THR A 163 1.11 -7.37 -12.86
CA THR A 163 1.57 -8.66 -12.31
C THR A 163 0.56 -9.30 -11.36
N TYR A 164 -0.24 -8.50 -10.65
CA TYR A 164 -1.34 -9.00 -9.81
C TYR A 164 -2.59 -9.34 -10.63
N ILE A 165 -2.98 -8.48 -11.58
CA ILE A 165 -4.17 -8.70 -12.43
C ILE A 165 -4.00 -9.97 -13.28
N GLU A 166 -2.84 -10.16 -13.89
CA GLU A 166 -2.51 -11.34 -14.70
C GLU A 166 -2.66 -12.66 -13.93
N GLN A 167 -2.49 -12.63 -12.61
CA GLN A 167 -2.55 -13.82 -11.74
C GLN A 167 -3.87 -13.93 -10.98
N SER A 168 -4.77 -12.96 -11.12
CA SER A 168 -6.03 -12.89 -10.36
C SER A 168 -6.94 -14.10 -10.52
N ALA A 169 -6.88 -14.79 -11.66
CA ALA A 169 -7.66 -16.01 -11.90
C ALA A 169 -7.05 -17.28 -11.26
N ASN A 170 -5.78 -17.23 -10.82
CA ASN A 170 -5.03 -18.37 -10.31
C ASN A 170 -4.89 -18.38 -8.78
N ILE A 171 -5.37 -17.33 -8.11
CA ILE A 171 -5.22 -17.10 -6.68
C ILE A 171 -6.54 -16.58 -6.10
N GLU A 172 -6.67 -16.59 -4.77
CA GLU A 172 -7.75 -15.86 -4.12
C GLU A 172 -7.45 -14.36 -4.17
N TYR A 173 -8.09 -13.64 -5.09
CA TYR A 173 -7.81 -12.24 -5.38
C TYR A 173 -9.00 -11.34 -5.10
N THR A 174 -8.81 -10.33 -4.24
CA THR A 174 -9.77 -9.25 -4.02
C THR A 174 -9.15 -7.91 -4.38
N ARG A 175 -9.73 -7.22 -5.36
CA ARG A 175 -9.37 -5.84 -5.73
C ARG A 175 -10.20 -4.85 -4.93
N ILE A 176 -9.55 -3.88 -4.30
CA ILE A 176 -10.17 -2.78 -3.55
C ILE A 176 -9.62 -1.45 -4.08
N ARG A 177 -10.50 -0.49 -4.36
CA ARG A 177 -10.11 0.87 -4.74
C ARG A 177 -10.01 1.74 -3.50
N TYR A 178 -8.95 2.53 -3.42
CA TYR A 178 -8.77 3.49 -2.34
C TYR A 178 -9.92 4.51 -2.28
N GLU A 179 -10.43 4.92 -3.44
CA GLU A 179 -11.51 5.88 -3.58
C GLU A 179 -12.81 5.33 -2.99
N ASP A 180 -13.16 4.09 -3.32
CA ASP A 180 -14.39 3.45 -2.84
C ASP A 180 -14.35 3.22 -1.32
N LEU A 181 -13.17 2.95 -0.74
CA LEU A 181 -13.00 2.90 0.73
C LEU A 181 -13.32 4.24 1.42
N LEU A 182 -13.24 5.36 0.70
CA LEU A 182 -13.57 6.69 1.22
C LEU A 182 -15.03 7.05 0.95
N THR A 183 -15.52 6.79 -0.27
CA THR A 183 -16.83 7.27 -0.72
C THR A 183 -17.96 6.30 -0.40
N GLU A 184 -17.67 4.99 -0.34
CA GLU A 184 -18.66 3.94 -0.13
C GLU A 184 -18.24 2.95 0.98
N PRO A 185 -17.83 3.42 2.18
CA PRO A 185 -17.26 2.56 3.22
C PRO A 185 -18.21 1.45 3.68
N ARG A 186 -19.53 1.70 3.70
CA ARG A 186 -20.54 0.68 4.05
C ARG A 186 -20.55 -0.52 3.10
N GLN A 187 -20.16 -0.32 1.84
CA GLN A 187 -20.12 -1.38 0.82
C GLN A 187 -18.72 -2.02 0.77
N GLU A 188 -17.67 -1.20 0.86
CA GLU A 188 -16.29 -1.68 0.67
C GLU A 188 -15.65 -2.27 1.93
N TYR A 189 -16.01 -1.82 3.14
CA TYR A 189 -15.45 -2.39 4.37
C TYR A 189 -15.81 -3.88 4.51
N PRO A 190 -17.07 -4.31 4.31
CA PRO A 190 -17.40 -5.73 4.31
C PRO A 190 -16.59 -6.55 3.30
N ARG A 191 -16.31 -6.01 2.10
CA ARG A 191 -15.48 -6.69 1.09
C ARG A 191 -14.03 -6.84 1.56
N LEU A 192 -13.44 -5.78 2.09
CA LEU A 192 -12.09 -5.78 2.65
C LEU A 192 -11.96 -6.75 3.83
N LEU A 193 -12.90 -6.68 4.78
CA LEU A 193 -12.91 -7.51 6.00
C LEU A 193 -13.10 -8.99 5.64
N LYS A 194 -14.06 -9.31 4.76
CA LYS A 194 -14.29 -10.67 4.28
C LYS A 194 -13.05 -11.26 3.59
N ALA A 195 -12.38 -10.48 2.74
CA ALA A 195 -11.14 -10.94 2.09
C ALA A 195 -9.98 -11.19 3.07
N ALA A 196 -10.09 -10.67 4.30
CA ALA A 196 -9.16 -10.85 5.39
C ALA A 196 -9.63 -11.87 6.45
N ASP A 197 -10.73 -12.61 6.19
CA ASP A 197 -11.41 -13.52 7.13
C ASP A 197 -11.83 -12.85 8.44
N ILE A 198 -12.23 -11.58 8.37
CA ILE A 198 -12.75 -10.82 9.51
C ILE A 198 -14.25 -10.63 9.29
N TYR A 199 -15.04 -11.04 10.29
CA TYR A 199 -16.49 -10.95 10.27
C TYR A 199 -16.95 -10.12 11.48
N LEU A 200 -17.64 -9.02 11.22
CA LEU A 200 -18.17 -8.12 12.24
C LEU A 200 -19.70 -8.12 12.20
N PRO A 201 -20.37 -7.96 13.36
CA PRO A 201 -21.77 -7.57 13.40
C PRO A 201 -22.04 -6.21 12.73
N ASP A 202 -23.23 -6.02 12.19
CA ASP A 202 -23.60 -4.80 11.44
C ASP A 202 -23.51 -3.52 12.29
N ASP A 203 -23.87 -3.60 13.58
CA ASP A 203 -23.78 -2.48 14.52
C ASP A 203 -22.32 -2.06 14.79
N VAL A 204 -21.39 -3.03 14.74
CA VAL A 204 -19.96 -2.80 14.90
C VAL A 204 -19.36 -2.18 13.63
N LEU A 205 -19.88 -2.53 12.45
CA LEU A 205 -19.40 -1.99 11.18
C LEU A 205 -19.53 -0.47 11.12
N GLU A 206 -20.67 0.09 11.53
CA GLU A 206 -20.87 1.55 11.57
C GLU A 206 -19.92 2.24 12.55
N ALA A 207 -19.71 1.63 13.71
CA ALA A 207 -18.77 2.15 14.71
C ALA A 207 -17.31 2.08 14.20
N LEU A 208 -16.95 1.05 13.43
CA LEU A 208 -15.65 0.93 12.78
C LEU A 208 -15.45 2.05 11.75
N ILE A 209 -16.43 2.30 10.88
CA ILE A 209 -16.37 3.37 9.86
C ILE A 209 -16.14 4.73 10.53
N ALA A 210 -16.86 5.03 11.61
CA ALA A 210 -16.66 6.26 12.37
C ALA A 210 -15.26 6.34 13.00
N HIS A 211 -14.79 5.24 13.60
CA HIS A 211 -13.47 5.15 14.21
C HIS A 211 -12.34 5.31 13.19
N THR A 212 -12.47 4.72 12.01
CA THR A 212 -11.42 4.76 10.98
C THR A 212 -11.48 5.99 10.11
N SER A 213 -12.34 6.97 10.42
CA SER A 213 -12.38 8.26 9.72
C SER A 213 -10.99 8.90 9.61
N PHE A 214 -10.76 9.63 8.52
CA PHE A 214 -9.47 10.26 8.25
C PHE A 214 -9.05 11.22 9.38
N ASP A 215 -10.00 11.98 9.92
CA ASP A 215 -9.77 12.90 11.03
C ASP A 215 -9.36 12.17 12.31
N ASN A 216 -10.03 11.07 12.63
CA ASN A 216 -9.66 10.29 13.81
C ASN A 216 -8.28 9.63 13.62
N MET A 217 -8.01 9.04 12.46
CA MET A 217 -6.71 8.45 12.17
C MET A 217 -5.58 9.50 12.25
N ARG A 218 -5.81 10.73 11.76
CA ARG A 218 -4.88 11.85 11.88
C ARG A 218 -4.67 12.26 13.34
N ARG A 219 -5.73 12.29 14.14
CA ARG A 219 -5.65 12.56 15.59
C ARG A 219 -4.81 11.52 16.32
N LEU A 220 -4.88 10.25 15.89
CA LEU A 220 -4.11 9.15 16.47
C LEU A 220 -2.64 9.11 16.00
N HIS A 221 -2.29 9.83 14.93
CA HIS A 221 -0.90 10.02 14.50
C HIS A 221 -0.21 11.05 15.38
N THR A 222 0.34 10.61 16.51
CA THR A 222 1.09 11.47 17.44
C THR A 222 2.61 11.34 17.23
N PRO A 223 3.42 12.33 17.66
CA PRO A 223 4.88 12.22 17.65
C PRO A 223 5.40 10.98 18.40
N GLU A 224 4.72 10.54 19.46
CA GLU A 224 5.06 9.34 20.21
C GLU A 224 4.84 8.08 19.38
N SER A 225 3.73 7.99 18.63
CA SER A 225 3.48 6.89 17.70
C SER A 225 4.54 6.81 16.59
N ALA A 226 5.01 7.97 16.13
CA ALA A 226 6.07 8.12 15.16
C ALA A 226 7.43 7.65 15.74
N ARG A 227 7.78 8.10 16.94
CA ARG A 227 9.00 7.68 17.65
C ARG A 227 9.00 6.17 17.96
N ALA A 228 7.83 5.59 18.20
CA ALA A 228 7.66 4.16 18.42
C ALA A 228 7.72 3.32 17.12
N GLY A 229 7.90 3.95 15.95
CA GLY A 229 7.92 3.31 14.64
C GLY A 229 6.59 2.67 14.25
N LEU A 230 5.47 3.19 14.77
CA LEU A 230 4.11 2.74 14.42
C LEU A 230 3.60 3.43 13.15
N VAL A 231 4.05 4.66 12.96
CA VAL A 231 3.78 5.52 11.82
C VAL A 231 5.07 6.23 11.41
N GLU A 232 5.11 6.79 10.21
CA GLU A 232 6.24 7.61 9.77
C GLU A 232 6.37 8.86 10.63
N SER A 233 7.61 9.31 10.84
CA SER A 233 7.96 10.44 11.70
C SER A 233 7.27 11.76 11.30
N ASN A 234 6.97 11.92 10.01
CA ASN A 234 6.21 13.07 9.52
C ASN A 234 4.78 12.64 9.11
N PRO A 235 3.74 13.01 9.88
CA PRO A 235 2.36 12.56 9.61
C PRO A 235 1.82 13.09 8.26
N VAL A 236 2.33 14.22 7.76
CA VAL A 236 1.99 14.76 6.42
C VAL A 236 2.42 13.80 5.30
N HIS A 237 3.45 12.99 5.56
CA HIS A 237 3.96 12.01 4.61
C HIS A 237 3.06 10.79 4.52
N ILE A 238 2.18 10.47 5.48
CA ILE A 238 1.23 9.34 5.35
C ILE A 238 -0.19 9.84 5.11
N LEU A 239 -0.66 10.77 5.95
CA LEU A 239 -2.03 11.25 5.98
C LEU A 239 -2.08 12.71 5.54
N ARG A 240 -1.85 12.92 4.23
CA ARG A 240 -1.81 14.27 3.67
C ARG A 240 -3.17 14.96 3.76
N ARG A 241 -4.22 14.36 3.19
CA ARG A 241 -5.56 14.95 3.09
C ARG A 241 -6.74 13.97 2.99
N GLY A 242 -6.51 12.69 2.69
CA GLY A 242 -7.57 11.68 2.74
C GLY A 242 -8.69 11.83 1.72
N ILE A 243 -8.43 12.50 0.60
CA ILE A 243 -9.42 12.73 -0.46
C ILE A 243 -8.90 12.22 -1.81
N SER A 244 -9.83 11.83 -2.68
CA SER A 244 -9.61 11.48 -4.07
C SER A 244 -9.74 12.71 -4.98
N GLY A 245 -9.12 12.68 -6.17
CA GLY A 245 -9.26 13.69 -7.21
C GLY A 245 -8.39 14.94 -7.02
N GLN A 246 -7.37 14.87 -6.15
CA GLN A 246 -6.54 16.03 -5.82
C GLN A 246 -5.62 16.45 -6.95
N HIS A 247 -5.28 15.50 -7.81
CA HIS A 247 -4.50 15.74 -9.02
C HIS A 247 -5.12 16.86 -9.87
N ALA A 248 -6.44 17.00 -9.90
CA ALA A 248 -7.12 18.06 -10.65
C ALA A 248 -6.76 19.47 -10.15
N GLN A 249 -6.46 19.63 -8.85
CA GLN A 249 -6.13 20.93 -8.25
C GLN A 249 -4.62 21.20 -8.17
N LEU A 250 -3.81 20.14 -8.12
CA LEU A 250 -2.38 20.23 -7.79
C LEU A 250 -1.47 20.03 -9.00
N LEU A 251 -1.96 19.39 -10.06
CA LEU A 251 -1.23 19.29 -11.31
C LEU A 251 -1.53 20.51 -12.16
N HIS A 252 -0.46 21.11 -12.70
CA HIS A 252 -0.60 22.07 -13.79
C HIS A 252 -1.25 21.37 -14.99
N ASP A 253 -2.11 22.08 -15.74
CA ASP A 253 -2.94 21.50 -16.80
C ASP A 253 -2.11 20.69 -17.82
N GLN A 254 -0.97 21.22 -18.27
CA GLN A 254 -0.07 20.51 -19.19
C GLN A 254 0.47 19.18 -18.63
N VAL A 255 0.79 19.12 -17.34
CA VAL A 255 1.27 17.88 -16.69
C VAL A 255 0.10 16.90 -16.56
N ARG A 256 -1.10 17.39 -16.21
CA ARG A 256 -2.29 16.57 -16.12
C ARG A 256 -2.65 15.95 -17.47
N GLU A 257 -2.72 16.74 -18.54
CA GLU A 257 -3.00 16.26 -19.89
C GLU A 257 -1.96 15.24 -20.36
N HIS A 258 -0.67 15.48 -20.07
CA HIS A 258 0.39 14.52 -20.37
C HIS A 258 0.18 13.20 -19.62
N LEU A 259 -0.17 13.26 -18.33
CA LEU A 259 -0.45 12.09 -17.52
C LEU A 259 -1.68 11.35 -18.01
N ASP A 260 -2.77 12.05 -18.33
CA ASP A 260 -4.01 11.46 -18.86
C ASP A 260 -3.72 10.71 -20.16
N ALA A 261 -2.99 11.31 -21.09
CA ALA A 261 -2.60 10.67 -22.35
C ALA A 261 -1.71 9.43 -22.13
N ARG A 262 -0.73 9.52 -21.21
CA ARG A 262 0.22 8.42 -20.93
C ARG A 262 -0.35 7.33 -20.03
N LEU A 263 -1.48 7.57 -19.35
CA LEU A 263 -2.12 6.64 -18.40
C LEU A 263 -3.49 6.15 -18.87
N ALA A 264 -4.02 6.63 -20.00
CA ALA A 264 -5.38 6.34 -20.47
C ALA A 264 -5.74 4.84 -20.49
N ASP A 265 -4.92 4.00 -21.11
CA ASP A 265 -5.15 2.55 -21.20
C ASP A 265 -5.06 1.86 -19.82
N TYR A 266 -4.20 2.37 -18.94
CA TYR A 266 -4.08 1.87 -17.58
C TYR A 266 -5.27 2.26 -16.70
N LEU A 267 -5.72 3.52 -16.80
CA LEU A 267 -6.92 4.00 -16.12
C LEU A 267 -8.15 3.18 -16.54
N ALA A 268 -8.31 2.94 -17.84
CA ALA A 268 -9.38 2.10 -18.38
C ALA A 268 -9.34 0.66 -17.83
N THR A 269 -8.15 0.05 -17.72
CA THR A 269 -7.96 -1.30 -17.15
C THR A 269 -8.39 -1.38 -15.68
N LEU A 270 -8.29 -0.26 -14.97
CA LEU A 270 -8.64 -0.14 -13.56
C LEU A 270 -10.04 0.40 -13.31
N HIS A 271 -10.79 0.72 -14.37
CA HIS A 271 -12.10 1.35 -14.33
C HIS A 271 -12.11 2.70 -13.58
N TYR A 272 -11.06 3.50 -13.80
CA TYR A 272 -11.03 4.93 -13.50
C TYR A 272 -11.52 5.75 -14.69
#